data_AF-A0A924XZL9-F1
#
_entry.id   AF-A0A924XZL9-F1
#
_cell.length_a   1.000
_cell.length_b   1.000
_cell.length_c   1.000
_cell.angle_alpha   90.00
_cell.angle_beta   90.00
_cell.angle_gamma   90.00
#
_symmetry.space_group_name_H-M   'P 1'
#
loop_
_entity.id
_entity.type
_entity.pdbx_description
1 polymer ?
#
loop_
_entity_poly.entity_id
_entity_poly.type
_entity_poly.pdbx_seq_one_letter_code
_entity_poly.pdbx_strand_id
1 'polypeptide(L)'
;MKHALTHLVAGAAGVVAALSLSASALAQTTPSAKPSVQLDGLEYRVIDRVWANTDLYFHEGDYNRIVGLCRVCVESDPEFDEAYSCAAWILWSMGDKPAANTLMAYGTKRAKTKWKAEYTFAEQLMVRREYKDALPHLQSATKSPAAPVIAWKQLGHAYEKTGDLKNSLVTWQYIRKRFPDDPSAPNNLKRVQGKLDGTVPVSKTGR
;
A
#
# COMPACT_ATOMS: atom_id res chain seq x y z
N MET A 1 34.18 -15.43 -71.57
CA MET A 1 35.64 -15.64 -71.73
C MET A 1 36.11 -16.37 -70.47
N LYS A 2 36.24 -17.70 -70.54
CA LYS A 2 37.48 -18.47 -70.76
C LYS A 2 38.25 -18.76 -69.44
N HIS A 3 38.25 -20.06 -69.08
CA HIS A 3 39.34 -20.86 -68.47
C HIS A 3 39.70 -20.56 -66.99
N ALA A 4 40.10 -21.50 -66.13
CA ALA A 4 40.48 -22.90 -66.27
C ALA A 4 40.35 -23.65 -64.92
N LEU A 5 40.07 -24.95 -65.03
CA LEU A 5 40.40 -26.01 -64.08
C LEU A 5 41.85 -26.48 -64.28
N THR A 6 42.39 -27.16 -63.25
CA THR A 6 43.55 -28.09 -63.14
C THR A 6 44.69 -27.57 -62.24
N HIS A 7 45.35 -28.34 -61.34
CA HIS A 7 45.62 -29.78 -61.27
C HIS A 7 45.67 -30.35 -59.82
N LEU A 8 45.41 -31.67 -59.78
CA LEU A 8 45.73 -32.68 -58.75
C LEU A 8 47.23 -32.76 -58.40
N VAL A 9 47.56 -33.12 -57.14
CA VAL A 9 48.57 -34.15 -56.81
C VAL A 9 48.11 -34.93 -55.57
N ALA A 10 48.18 -36.25 -55.68
CA ALA A 10 47.82 -37.27 -54.70
C ALA A 10 48.99 -37.64 -53.76
N GLY A 11 48.72 -38.30 -52.63
CA GLY A 11 49.75 -39.07 -51.93
C GLY A 11 49.43 -39.54 -50.50
N ALA A 12 49.02 -40.83 -50.39
CA ALA A 12 49.24 -41.79 -49.30
C ALA A 12 48.66 -41.51 -47.90
N ALA A 13 47.59 -42.20 -47.48
CA ALA A 13 47.53 -43.57 -46.94
C ALA A 13 47.88 -43.67 -45.44
N GLY A 14 46.90 -44.08 -44.61
CA GLY A 14 47.18 -44.41 -43.21
C GLY A 14 45.96 -44.64 -42.31
N VAL A 15 45.46 -45.88 -42.35
CA VAL A 15 44.84 -46.62 -41.23
C VAL A 15 43.38 -46.34 -40.83
N VAL A 16 42.66 -47.46 -40.80
CA VAL A 16 41.28 -47.75 -40.41
C VAL A 16 41.00 -47.47 -38.92
N ALA A 17 39.86 -46.84 -38.61
CA ALA A 17 39.11 -47.15 -37.40
C ALA A 17 37.62 -46.90 -37.64
N ALA A 18 36.83 -47.94 -37.41
CA ALA A 18 35.39 -47.97 -37.59
C ALA A 18 34.64 -47.30 -36.42
N LEU A 19 33.51 -46.69 -36.76
CA LEU A 19 32.26 -46.57 -35.99
C LEU A 19 32.35 -46.14 -34.50
N SER A 20 31.86 -44.94 -34.22
CA SER A 20 30.70 -44.78 -33.33
C SER A 20 30.06 -43.39 -33.52
N LEU A 21 28.77 -43.39 -33.86
CA LEU A 21 27.93 -42.21 -33.70
C LEU A 21 27.88 -41.88 -32.20
N SER A 22 28.54 -40.80 -31.79
CA SER A 22 28.19 -40.12 -30.54
C SER A 22 27.42 -38.88 -30.92
N ALA A 23 26.08 -39.00 -30.90
CA ALA A 23 25.23 -37.84 -30.74
C ALA A 23 25.68 -37.18 -29.42
N SER A 24 26.40 -36.06 -29.51
CA SER A 24 26.62 -35.21 -28.36
C SER A 24 25.24 -34.69 -27.95
N ALA A 25 24.63 -35.37 -26.99
CA ALA A 25 23.49 -34.86 -26.27
C ALA A 25 23.90 -33.50 -25.73
N LEU A 26 23.36 -32.43 -26.33
CA LEU A 26 23.22 -31.16 -25.66
C LEU A 26 22.50 -31.49 -24.35
N ALA A 27 23.24 -31.54 -23.26
CA ALA A 27 22.67 -31.56 -21.93
C ALA A 27 21.85 -30.28 -21.83
N GLN A 28 20.56 -30.40 -22.12
CA GLN A 28 19.58 -29.41 -21.72
C GLN A 28 19.68 -29.37 -20.20
N THR A 29 20.41 -28.40 -19.69
CA THR A 29 20.36 -28.05 -18.28
C THR A 29 18.94 -27.60 -18.02
N THR A 30 18.10 -28.53 -17.57
CA THR A 30 16.78 -28.23 -17.05
C THR A 30 16.97 -27.18 -15.95
N PRO A 31 16.32 -26.00 -16.03
CA PRO A 31 16.37 -25.04 -14.95
C PRO A 31 15.85 -25.72 -13.69
N SER A 32 16.69 -25.81 -12.65
CA SER A 32 16.30 -26.35 -11.36
C SER A 32 15.10 -25.57 -10.84
N ALA A 33 13.94 -26.22 -10.74
CA ALA A 33 12.65 -25.62 -10.40
C ALA A 33 12.45 -25.42 -8.88
N LYS A 34 13.46 -24.87 -8.18
CA LYS A 34 13.38 -24.53 -6.74
C LYS A 34 13.89 -23.13 -6.28
N PRO A 35 13.96 -22.05 -7.09
CA PRO A 35 14.33 -20.74 -6.54
C PRO A 35 13.18 -19.98 -5.88
N SER A 36 11.93 -20.15 -6.34
CA SER A 36 10.84 -19.21 -5.98
C SER A 36 10.58 -19.14 -4.47
N VAL A 37 10.28 -20.26 -3.80
CA VAL A 37 9.94 -20.26 -2.36
C VAL A 37 11.10 -19.77 -1.47
N GLN A 38 12.35 -20.05 -1.86
CA GLN A 38 13.53 -19.65 -1.08
C GLN A 38 13.91 -18.19 -1.32
N LEU A 39 13.71 -17.69 -2.55
CA LEU A 39 13.83 -16.27 -2.90
C LEU A 39 12.73 -15.46 -2.21
N ASP A 40 11.48 -15.95 -2.23
CA ASP A 40 10.36 -15.33 -1.52
C ASP A 40 10.71 -15.19 -0.03
N GLY A 41 11.20 -16.27 0.60
CA GLY A 41 11.60 -16.25 2.02
C GLY A 41 12.78 -15.33 2.34
N LEU A 42 13.73 -15.17 1.42
CA LEU A 42 14.84 -14.21 1.59
C LEU A 42 14.36 -12.77 1.42
N GLU A 43 13.52 -12.51 0.42
CA GLU A 43 12.93 -11.19 0.17
C GLU A 43 12.15 -10.71 1.39
N TYR A 44 11.27 -11.55 1.97
CA TYR A 44 10.55 -11.22 3.20
C TYR A 44 11.51 -10.83 4.34
N ARG A 45 12.57 -11.62 4.57
CA ARG A 45 13.54 -11.32 5.63
C ARG A 45 14.30 -10.02 5.39
N VAL A 46 14.56 -9.65 4.14
CA VAL A 46 15.20 -8.37 3.79
C VAL A 46 14.23 -7.22 4.07
N ILE A 47 12.98 -7.32 3.64
CA ILE A 47 11.97 -6.27 3.88
C ILE A 47 11.67 -6.12 5.37
N ASP A 48 11.58 -7.21 6.13
CA ASP A 48 11.44 -7.17 7.59
C ASP A 48 12.61 -6.42 8.24
N ARG A 49 13.84 -6.65 7.75
CA ARG A 49 15.02 -5.94 8.27
C ARG A 49 15.03 -4.47 7.86
N VAL A 50 14.62 -4.14 6.64
CA VAL A 50 14.43 -2.76 6.18
C VAL A 50 13.41 -2.05 7.08
N TRP A 51 12.28 -2.69 7.36
CA TRP A 51 11.26 -2.14 8.26
C TRP A 51 11.78 -1.98 9.69
N ALA A 52 12.44 -3.00 10.25
CA ALA A 52 12.99 -2.93 11.61
C ALA A 52 14.02 -1.80 11.81
N ASN A 53 14.79 -1.45 10.76
CA ASN A 53 15.73 -0.33 10.83
C ASN A 53 15.03 1.05 10.91
N THR A 54 13.73 1.15 10.59
CA THR A 54 13.00 2.42 10.75
C THR A 54 12.96 2.86 12.22
N ASP A 55 12.79 1.92 13.16
CA ASP A 55 12.80 2.18 14.60
C ASP A 55 14.18 2.64 15.10
N LEU A 56 15.26 2.02 14.61
CA LEU A 56 16.62 2.45 14.91
C LEU A 56 16.86 3.90 14.50
N TYR A 57 16.51 4.25 13.25
CA TYR A 57 16.67 5.62 12.77
C TYR A 57 15.70 6.60 13.43
N PHE A 58 14.55 6.13 13.95
CA PHE A 58 13.65 6.96 14.73
C PHE A 58 14.31 7.44 16.02
N HIS A 59 14.99 6.53 16.73
CA HIS A 59 15.74 6.86 17.94
C HIS A 59 16.96 7.76 17.68
N GLU A 60 17.57 7.66 16.49
CA GLU A 60 18.65 8.55 16.06
C GLU A 60 18.16 9.91 15.55
N GLY A 61 16.85 10.06 15.27
CA GLY A 61 16.26 11.26 14.67
C GLY A 61 16.52 11.40 13.17
N ASP A 62 17.00 10.36 12.48
CA ASP A 62 17.22 10.37 11.03
C ASP A 62 15.93 10.07 10.27
N TYR A 63 15.02 11.03 10.31
CA TYR A 63 13.69 10.93 9.70
C TYR A 63 13.72 10.78 8.17
N ASN A 64 14.74 11.33 7.50
CA ASN A 64 14.89 11.19 6.05
C ASN A 64 15.23 9.74 5.65
N ARG A 65 16.10 9.06 6.42
CA ARG A 65 16.35 7.63 6.20
C ARG A 65 15.10 6.79 6.42
N ILE A 66 14.30 7.10 7.44
CA ILE A 66 13.04 6.39 7.68
C ILE A 66 12.11 6.50 6.46
N VAL A 67 11.90 7.72 5.93
CA VAL A 67 11.08 7.91 4.72
C VAL A 67 11.63 7.11 3.54
N GLY A 68 12.95 7.06 3.37
CA GLY A 68 13.61 6.25 2.34
C GLY A 68 13.33 4.74 2.50
N LEU A 69 13.48 4.21 3.71
CA LEU A 69 13.21 2.79 3.99
C LEU A 69 11.72 2.44 3.81
N CYS A 70 10.81 3.28 4.29
CA CYS A 70 9.38 3.09 4.09
C CYS A 70 9.01 3.10 2.60
N ARG A 71 9.68 3.92 1.77
CA ARG A 71 9.50 3.87 0.31
C ARG A 71 9.90 2.52 -0.28
N VAL A 72 11.01 1.93 0.19
CA VAL A 72 11.38 0.56 -0.22
C VAL A 72 10.29 -0.43 0.20
N CYS A 73 9.81 -0.37 1.45
CA CYS A 73 8.74 -1.23 1.94
C CYS A 73 7.47 -1.15 1.09
N VAL A 74 7.00 0.06 0.75
CA VAL A 74 5.75 0.23 -0.02
C VAL A 74 5.87 -0.13 -1.49
N GLU A 75 7.09 -0.10 -2.05
CA GLU A 75 7.34 -0.59 -3.39
C GLU A 75 7.28 -2.12 -3.46
N SER A 76 7.81 -2.79 -2.42
CA SER A 76 7.78 -4.25 -2.28
C SER A 76 6.37 -4.76 -1.92
N ASP A 77 5.70 -4.16 -0.94
CA ASP A 77 4.33 -4.50 -0.55
C ASP A 77 3.41 -3.26 -0.60
N PRO A 78 2.62 -3.11 -1.67
CA PRO A 78 1.66 -2.02 -1.78
C PRO A 78 0.50 -2.07 -0.76
N GLU A 79 0.30 -3.18 -0.06
CA GLU A 79 -0.73 -3.33 0.99
C GLU A 79 -0.20 -2.97 2.39
N PHE A 80 1.09 -2.66 2.52
CA PHE A 80 1.73 -2.36 3.81
C PHE A 80 1.41 -0.93 4.30
N ASP A 81 0.21 -0.77 4.84
CA ASP A 81 -0.36 0.50 5.28
C ASP A 81 0.42 1.17 6.41
N GLU A 82 1.09 0.40 7.25
CA GLU A 82 1.96 0.94 8.31
C GLU A 82 3.15 1.72 7.74
N ALA A 83 3.80 1.21 6.68
CA ALA A 83 4.90 1.92 6.02
C ALA A 83 4.43 3.24 5.36
N TYR A 84 3.25 3.23 4.73
CA TYR A 84 2.63 4.44 4.19
C TYR A 84 2.34 5.46 5.30
N SER A 85 1.66 5.04 6.36
CA SER A 85 1.23 5.92 7.44
C SER A 85 2.42 6.47 8.25
N CYS A 86 3.44 5.65 8.53
CA CYS A 86 4.67 6.06 9.18
C CYS A 86 5.41 7.14 8.37
N ALA A 87 5.68 6.89 7.08
CA ALA A 87 6.36 7.87 6.24
C ALA A 87 5.53 9.15 6.03
N ALA A 88 4.21 9.05 5.84
CA ALA A 88 3.35 10.21 5.69
C ALA A 88 3.28 11.05 6.98
N TRP A 89 3.29 10.40 8.16
CA TRP A 89 3.36 11.11 9.43
C TRP A 89 4.70 11.82 9.60
N ILE A 90 5.82 11.17 9.28
CA ILE A 90 7.15 11.77 9.35
C ILE A 90 7.28 12.95 8.38
N LEU A 91 6.88 12.80 7.11
CA LEU A 91 6.89 13.87 6.12
C LEU A 91 6.10 15.10 6.59
N TRP A 92 4.90 14.87 7.13
CA TRP A 92 4.08 15.94 7.69
C TRP A 92 4.74 16.60 8.92
N SER A 93 5.31 15.82 9.83
CA SER A 93 6.02 16.32 11.01
C SER A 93 7.26 17.15 10.66
N MET A 94 7.90 16.86 9.52
CA MET A 94 8.99 17.67 8.97
C MET A 94 8.50 18.92 8.19
N GLY A 95 7.19 19.14 8.10
CA GLY A 95 6.58 20.29 7.43
C GLY A 95 6.20 20.05 5.96
N ASP A 96 6.50 18.88 5.38
CA ASP A 96 6.18 18.54 4.00
C ASP A 96 4.83 17.82 3.89
N LYS A 97 3.76 18.57 4.22
CA LYS A 97 2.39 18.11 4.06
C LYS A 97 2.06 17.67 2.62
N PRO A 98 2.48 18.38 1.55
CA PRO A 98 2.24 17.93 0.18
C PRO A 98 2.82 16.54 -0.09
N ALA A 99 4.08 16.28 0.24
CA ALA A 99 4.69 14.96 0.01
C ALA A 99 4.00 13.85 0.82
N ALA A 100 3.59 14.13 2.07
CA ALA A 100 2.83 13.19 2.87
C ALA A 100 1.52 12.77 2.16
N ASN A 101 0.76 13.75 1.66
CA ASN A 101 -0.51 13.49 0.99
C ASN A 101 -0.31 12.82 -0.37
N THR A 102 0.76 13.16 -1.11
CA THR A 102 1.13 12.48 -2.36
C THR A 102 1.44 11.00 -2.12
N LEU A 103 2.20 10.67 -1.07
CA LEU A 103 2.53 9.28 -0.74
C LEU A 103 1.28 8.48 -0.35
N MET A 104 0.38 9.04 0.44
CA MET A 104 -0.87 8.36 0.79
C MET A 104 -1.76 8.15 -0.44
N ALA A 105 -1.92 9.17 -1.30
CA ALA A 105 -2.67 9.07 -2.55
C ALA A 105 -2.04 8.07 -3.54
N TYR A 106 -0.73 7.86 -3.46
CA TYR A 106 -0.04 6.83 -4.21
C TYR A 106 -0.44 5.43 -3.73
N GLY A 107 -0.47 5.21 -2.41
CA GLY A 107 -0.91 3.95 -1.81
C GLY A 107 -2.36 3.59 -2.16
N THR A 108 -3.30 4.55 -2.09
CA THR A 108 -4.71 4.26 -2.43
C THR A 108 -4.90 3.82 -3.88
N LYS A 109 -4.06 4.29 -4.81
CA LYS A 109 -4.07 3.85 -6.22
C LYS A 109 -3.58 2.43 -6.40
N ARG A 110 -2.57 1.99 -5.63
CA ARG A 110 -1.95 0.65 -5.76
C ARG A 110 -2.63 -0.43 -4.93
N ALA A 111 -3.33 -0.06 -3.87
CA ALA A 111 -3.94 -1.02 -2.97
C ALA A 111 -4.96 -1.93 -3.69
N LYS A 112 -4.88 -3.23 -3.44
CA LYS A 112 -5.91 -4.24 -3.72
C LYS A 112 -7.06 -4.08 -2.73
N THR A 113 -6.76 -3.88 -1.44
CA THR A 113 -7.77 -3.66 -0.40
C THR A 113 -8.12 -2.16 -0.30
N LYS A 114 -8.89 -1.67 -1.29
CA LYS A 114 -9.19 -0.24 -1.45
C LYS A 114 -9.72 0.44 -0.18
N TRP A 115 -10.65 -0.20 0.53
CA TRP A 115 -11.25 0.42 1.71
C TRP A 115 -10.23 0.65 2.83
N LYS A 116 -9.24 -0.25 2.97
CA LYS A 116 -8.21 -0.15 4.02
C LYS A 116 -7.28 1.03 3.73
N ALA A 117 -6.77 1.12 2.50
CA ALA A 117 -5.89 2.22 2.11
C ALA A 117 -6.59 3.60 2.20
N GLU A 118 -7.84 3.69 1.76
CA GLU A 118 -8.65 4.91 1.88
C GLU A 118 -8.90 5.28 3.35
N TYR A 119 -9.17 4.29 4.20
CA TYR A 119 -9.32 4.51 5.64
C TYR A 119 -8.01 4.97 6.29
N THR A 120 -6.87 4.37 5.97
CA THR A 120 -5.55 4.78 6.49
C THR A 120 -5.22 6.22 6.10
N PHE A 121 -5.54 6.62 4.85
CA PHE A 121 -5.37 8.03 4.44
C PHE A 121 -6.30 8.96 5.22
N ALA A 122 -7.58 8.61 5.32
CA ALA A 122 -8.52 9.36 6.14
C ALA A 122 -8.04 9.52 7.59
N GLU A 123 -7.49 8.47 8.20
CA GLU A 123 -7.03 8.51 9.59
C GLU A 123 -5.92 9.54 9.80
N GLN A 124 -4.95 9.61 8.88
CA GLN A 124 -3.90 10.64 8.89
C GLN A 124 -4.49 12.05 8.84
N LEU A 125 -5.49 12.26 7.97
CA LEU A 125 -6.18 13.56 7.84
C LEU A 125 -7.00 13.89 9.10
N MET A 126 -7.69 12.90 9.69
CA MET A 126 -8.48 13.05 10.91
C MET A 126 -7.61 13.45 12.12
N VAL A 127 -6.43 12.83 12.28
CA VAL A 127 -5.46 13.18 13.34
C VAL A 127 -4.98 14.63 13.19
N ARG A 128 -4.76 15.08 11.95
CA ARG A 128 -4.39 16.46 11.61
C ARG A 128 -5.56 17.45 11.68
N ARG A 129 -6.77 16.95 12.01
CA ARG A 129 -8.03 17.69 12.05
C ARG A 129 -8.49 18.23 10.68
N GLU A 130 -7.95 17.68 9.60
CA GLU A 130 -8.26 18.06 8.22
C GLU A 130 -9.58 17.39 7.78
N TYR A 131 -10.66 17.67 8.52
CA TYR A 131 -11.92 16.94 8.43
C TYR A 131 -12.55 17.02 7.03
N LYS A 132 -12.42 18.17 6.37
CA LYS A 132 -12.94 18.37 5.01
C LYS A 132 -12.21 17.49 4.00
N ASP A 133 -10.90 17.35 4.13
CA ASP A 133 -10.07 16.54 3.24
C ASP A 133 -10.23 15.04 3.55
N ALA A 134 -10.53 14.68 4.81
CA ALA A 134 -10.80 13.30 5.21
C ALA A 134 -12.11 12.73 4.64
N LEU A 135 -13.13 13.57 4.45
CA LEU A 135 -14.47 13.16 3.99
C LEU A 135 -14.46 12.28 2.72
N PRO A 136 -13.84 12.67 1.58
CA PRO A 136 -13.85 11.84 0.39
C PRO A 136 -13.24 10.45 0.61
N HIS A 137 -12.19 10.36 1.43
CA HIS A 137 -11.52 9.10 1.76
C HIS A 137 -12.38 8.22 2.68
N LEU A 138 -13.02 8.80 3.70
CA LEU A 138 -13.96 8.08 4.58
C LEU A 138 -15.20 7.60 3.81
N GLN A 139 -15.75 8.44 2.92
CA GLN A 139 -16.84 8.06 2.02
C GLN A 139 -16.41 6.92 1.08
N SER A 140 -15.19 6.97 0.53
CA SER A 140 -14.64 5.90 -0.30
C SER A 140 -14.51 4.59 0.48
N ALA A 141 -13.90 4.63 1.66
CA ALA A 141 -13.70 3.46 2.52
C ALA A 141 -15.02 2.78 2.92
N THR A 142 -16.00 3.58 3.34
CA THR A 142 -17.31 3.09 3.83
C THR A 142 -18.22 2.51 2.74
N LYS A 143 -17.87 2.61 1.44
CA LYS A 143 -18.56 1.88 0.37
C LYS A 143 -18.36 0.36 0.46
N SER A 144 -17.28 -0.09 1.10
CA SER A 144 -17.00 -1.51 1.27
C SER A 144 -17.81 -2.11 2.42
N PRO A 145 -18.45 -3.28 2.24
CA PRO A 145 -19.11 -4.00 3.33
C PRO A 145 -18.12 -4.51 4.38
N ALA A 146 -16.82 -4.63 4.03
CA ALA A 146 -15.75 -5.03 4.95
C ALA A 146 -15.21 -3.86 5.78
N ALA A 147 -15.66 -2.61 5.54
CA ALA A 147 -15.21 -1.47 6.31
C ALA A 147 -15.62 -1.61 7.80
N PRO A 148 -14.70 -1.46 8.75
CA PRO A 148 -14.99 -1.59 10.17
C PRO A 148 -15.84 -0.42 10.67
N VAL A 149 -16.56 -0.62 11.79
CA VAL A 149 -17.40 0.43 12.39
C VAL A 149 -16.63 1.72 12.69
N ILE A 150 -15.32 1.64 12.98
CA ILE A 150 -14.49 2.83 13.21
C ILE A 150 -14.42 3.76 12.00
N ALA A 151 -14.41 3.24 10.76
CA ALA A 151 -14.43 4.07 9.56
C ALA A 151 -15.74 4.87 9.47
N TRP A 152 -16.87 4.25 9.80
CA TRP A 152 -18.17 4.92 9.88
C TRP A 152 -18.23 5.95 11.01
N LYS A 153 -17.65 5.66 12.17
CA LYS A 153 -17.57 6.63 13.29
C LYS A 153 -16.78 7.86 12.89
N GLN A 154 -15.62 7.67 12.27
CA GLN A 154 -14.81 8.76 11.76
C GLN A 154 -15.57 9.57 10.69
N LEU A 155 -16.32 8.92 9.80
CA LEU A 155 -17.19 9.60 8.82
C LEU A 155 -18.27 10.46 9.51
N GLY A 156 -18.96 9.91 10.51
CA GLY A 156 -19.98 10.62 11.28
C GLY A 156 -19.41 11.83 12.02
N HIS A 157 -18.22 11.69 12.59
CA HIS A 157 -17.49 12.78 13.23
C HIS A 157 -17.00 13.83 12.22
N ALA A 158 -16.47 13.41 11.06
CA ALA A 158 -16.00 14.32 10.03
C ALA A 158 -17.13 15.20 9.50
N TYR A 159 -18.28 14.61 9.15
CA TYR A 159 -19.48 15.35 8.75
C TYR A 159 -19.91 16.38 9.79
N GLU A 160 -19.90 15.99 11.06
CA GLU A 160 -20.29 16.92 12.11
C GLU A 160 -19.30 18.09 12.26
N LYS A 161 -18.00 17.80 12.19
CA LYS A 161 -16.94 18.82 12.32
C LYS A 161 -16.91 19.79 11.14
N THR A 162 -17.38 19.36 9.98
CA THR A 162 -17.56 20.23 8.79
C THR A 162 -18.94 20.90 8.75
N GLY A 163 -19.81 20.66 9.74
CA GLY A 163 -21.13 21.28 9.85
C GLY A 163 -22.25 20.56 9.09
N ASP A 164 -21.95 19.44 8.42
CA ASP A 164 -22.95 18.60 7.76
C ASP A 164 -23.65 17.68 8.76
N LEU A 165 -24.44 18.30 9.64
CA LEU A 165 -25.15 17.60 10.71
C LEU A 165 -26.17 16.59 10.18
N LYS A 166 -26.71 16.82 8.97
CA LYS A 166 -27.66 15.89 8.33
C LYS A 166 -26.98 14.58 7.97
N ASN A 167 -25.85 14.62 7.27
CA ASN A 167 -25.12 13.40 6.93
C ASN A 167 -24.48 12.75 8.16
N SER A 168 -24.08 13.54 9.16
CA SER A 168 -23.66 12.99 10.46
C SER A 168 -24.78 12.17 11.11
N LEU A 169 -25.99 12.72 11.19
CA LEU A 169 -27.15 12.03 11.78
C LEU A 169 -27.44 10.70 11.05
N VAL A 170 -27.49 10.73 9.72
CA VAL A 170 -27.72 9.54 8.88
C VAL A 170 -26.63 8.48 9.13
N THR A 171 -25.37 8.90 9.25
CA THR A 171 -24.24 8.00 9.50
C THR A 171 -24.38 7.31 10.87
N TRP A 172 -24.72 8.06 11.92
CA TRP A 172 -24.92 7.48 13.25
C TRP A 172 -26.15 6.58 13.33
N GLN A 173 -27.22 6.89 12.58
CA GLN A 173 -28.39 6.03 12.47
C GLN A 173 -28.04 4.71 11.78
N TYR A 174 -27.22 4.76 10.72
CA TYR A 174 -26.69 3.57 10.07
C TYR A 174 -25.86 2.72 11.04
N ILE A 175 -24.95 3.34 11.81
CA ILE A 175 -24.13 2.61 12.80
C ILE A 175 -25.03 1.89 13.81
N ARG A 176 -26.01 2.59 14.39
CA ARG A 176 -26.94 1.98 15.35
C ARG A 176 -27.71 0.79 14.78
N LYS A 177 -28.05 0.81 13.48
CA LYS A 177 -28.76 -0.28 12.81
C LYS A 177 -27.83 -1.44 12.46
N ARG A 178 -26.63 -1.16 11.95
CA ARG A 178 -25.70 -2.16 11.40
C ARG A 178 -24.78 -2.78 12.46
N PHE A 179 -24.49 -2.03 13.51
CA PHE A 179 -23.59 -2.37 14.61
C PHE A 179 -24.30 -2.04 15.94
N PRO A 180 -25.36 -2.79 16.29
CA PRO A 180 -26.20 -2.48 17.46
C PRO A 180 -25.42 -2.48 18.79
N ASP A 181 -24.31 -3.22 18.86
CA ASP A 181 -23.45 -3.32 20.05
C ASP A 181 -22.40 -2.19 20.16
N ASP A 182 -22.28 -1.30 19.15
CA ASP A 182 -21.33 -0.18 19.26
C ASP A 182 -21.84 0.87 20.27
N PRO A 183 -21.13 1.10 21.38
CA PRO A 183 -21.62 1.92 22.49
C PRO A 183 -21.62 3.42 22.17
N SER A 184 -20.97 3.84 21.08
CA SER A 184 -20.82 5.26 20.76
C SER A 184 -22.04 5.84 20.04
N ALA A 185 -22.81 5.01 19.32
CA ALA A 185 -23.90 5.48 18.48
C ALA A 185 -25.01 6.23 19.24
N PRO A 186 -25.51 5.78 20.41
CA PRO A 186 -26.59 6.47 21.13
C PRO A 186 -26.22 7.90 21.55
N ASN A 187 -25.03 8.07 22.13
CA ASN A 187 -24.57 9.38 22.60
C ASN A 187 -24.32 10.35 21.45
N ASN A 188 -23.71 9.87 20.36
CA ASN A 188 -23.46 10.70 19.18
C ASN A 188 -24.76 11.09 18.47
N LEU A 189 -25.75 10.18 18.37
CA LEU A 189 -27.08 10.50 17.84
C LEU A 189 -27.75 11.62 18.63
N LYS A 190 -27.83 11.46 19.97
CA LYS A 190 -28.43 12.47 20.84
C LYS A 190 -27.75 13.83 20.66
N ARG A 191 -26.42 13.84 20.59
CA ARG A 191 -25.63 15.06 20.44
C ARG A 191 -25.82 15.72 19.08
N VAL A 192 -25.84 14.97 17.98
CA VAL A 192 -26.08 15.52 16.63
C VAL A 192 -27.52 16.01 16.48
N GLN A 193 -28.49 15.26 17.00
CA GLN A 193 -29.89 15.70 17.02
C GLN A 193 -30.06 17.00 17.81
N GLY A 194 -29.44 17.09 18.99
CA GLY A 194 -29.48 18.32 19.78
C GLY A 194 -28.86 19.51 19.04
N LYS A 195 -27.83 19.30 18.21
CA LYS A 195 -27.26 20.36 17.36
C LYS A 195 -28.20 20.79 16.24
N LEU A 196 -28.95 19.86 15.65
CA LEU A 196 -29.96 20.16 14.62
C LEU A 196 -31.14 20.94 15.22
N ASP A 197 -31.55 20.58 16.44
CA ASP A 197 -32.69 21.19 17.13
C ASP A 197 -32.32 22.48 17.89
N GLY A 198 -31.04 22.88 17.86
CA GLY A 198 -30.53 24.08 18.56
C GLY A 198 -30.38 23.94 20.07
N THR A 199 -30.61 22.75 20.63
CA THR A 199 -30.46 22.47 22.08
C THR A 199 -29.01 22.20 22.49
N VAL A 200 -28.13 21.91 21.53
CA VAL A 200 -26.68 21.78 21.71
C VAL A 200 -25.97 22.77 20.78
N PRO A 201 -25.02 23.59 21.25
CA PRO A 201 -24.29 24.52 20.39
C PRO A 201 -23.53 23.82 19.27
N VAL A 202 -23.56 24.40 18.06
CA VAL A 202 -22.69 23.99 16.96
C VAL A 202 -21.31 24.61 17.17
N SER A 203 -20.29 23.77 17.32
CA SER A 203 -18.90 24.23 17.47
C SER A 203 -18.42 24.88 16.17
N LYS A 204 -18.00 26.14 16.21
CA LYS A 204 -17.48 26.90 15.05
C LYS A 204 -16.05 26.52 14.61
N THR A 205 -15.46 25.46 15.17
CA THR A 205 -14.05 25.12 14.93
C THR A 205 -13.91 24.03 13.87
N GLY A 206 -13.96 24.43 12.59
CA GLY A 206 -13.43 23.64 11.48
C GLY A 206 -12.25 24.38 10.88
N ARG A 207 -11.04 24.09 11.37
CA ARG A 207 -9.80 24.37 10.63
C ARG A 207 -9.38 23.07 9.97
#